data_AF-A0A5B0SFS0-F1
#
_entry.id   AF-A0A5B0SFS0-F1
#
_cell.length_a   1.000
_cell.length_b   1.000
_cell.length_c   1.000
_cell.angle_alpha   90.00
_cell.angle_beta   90.00
_cell.angle_gamma   90.00
#
_symmetry.space_group_name_H-M   'P 1'
#
loop_
_entity.id
_entity.type
_entity.pdbx_description
1 polymer ?
#
loop_
_entity_poly.entity_id
_entity_poly.type
_entity_poly.pdbx_seq_one_letter_code
_entity_poly.pdbx_strand_id
1 'polypeptide(L)'
;MFLPTFNEETHLCAAIKSQIAQVMMSYIAITNDPLSLIPLEPPPIDPINPQKPDIEIFKLMLSSNNSTEGIGEILKDIINQSNLTDDKFFSELRAMEGASHTLWNIGQAIYLKHFGDNKIPDNLGAWKTLHALGLPWEKPVAKNDFTLMLTNIQKIHEVTLIHCLLLVMGIPQTSLPNEKLKLKAKSINHVINLCYDRFFGCAALKRADGLNSPKLFGLITPLRDFATIVEANRSMKQAILGDY
;
A
#
# COMPACT_ATOMS: atom_id res chain seq x y z
N MET A 1 16.58 -12.75 10.32
CA MET A 1 15.68 -13.91 10.23
C MET A 1 14.82 -13.69 8.98
N PHE A 2 14.74 -14.66 8.05
CA PHE A 2 14.06 -14.47 6.74
C PHE A 2 12.57 -14.83 6.75
N LEU A 3 12.06 -15.39 7.85
CA LEU A 3 10.66 -15.73 8.05
C LEU A 3 10.03 -14.77 9.05
N PRO A 4 8.77 -14.34 8.84
CA PRO A 4 8.07 -13.51 9.80
C PRO A 4 7.86 -14.27 11.12
N THR A 5 7.95 -13.52 12.20
CA THR A 5 7.62 -13.95 13.55
C THR A 5 6.11 -13.97 13.74
N PHE A 6 5.65 -14.69 14.77
CA PHE A 6 4.23 -14.71 15.14
C PHE A 6 3.65 -13.30 15.45
N ASN A 7 4.47 -12.43 16.05
CA ASN A 7 4.07 -11.05 16.34
C ASN A 7 3.88 -10.23 15.07
N GLU A 8 4.78 -10.38 14.09
CA GLU A 8 4.67 -9.70 12.79
C GLU A 8 3.46 -10.20 11.99
N GLU A 9 3.15 -11.50 12.02
CA GLU A 9 1.92 -12.04 11.42
C GLU A 9 0.65 -11.51 12.09
N THR A 10 0.66 -11.40 13.41
CA THR A 10 -0.45 -10.84 14.20
C THR A 10 -0.65 -9.35 13.88
N HIS A 11 0.43 -8.59 13.76
CA HIS A 11 0.41 -7.19 13.35
C HIS A 11 -0.22 -7.04 11.96
N LEU A 12 0.29 -7.78 10.97
CA LEU A 12 -0.24 -7.75 9.60
C LEU A 12 -1.72 -8.12 9.54
N CYS A 13 -2.15 -9.12 10.33
CA CYS A 13 -3.56 -9.48 10.46
C CYS A 13 -4.41 -8.31 10.96
N ALA A 14 -3.97 -7.63 12.02
CA ALA A 14 -4.68 -6.47 12.56
C ALA A 14 -4.70 -5.29 11.57
N ALA A 15 -3.61 -5.02 10.87
CA ALA A 15 -3.53 -3.97 9.83
C ALA A 15 -4.50 -4.25 8.67
N ILE A 16 -4.56 -5.48 8.17
CA ILE A 16 -5.53 -5.84 7.12
C ILE A 16 -6.97 -5.74 7.63
N LYS A 17 -7.24 -6.19 8.86
CA LYS A 17 -8.58 -6.07 9.47
C LYS A 17 -9.00 -4.62 9.61
N SER A 18 -8.07 -3.69 9.86
CA SER A 18 -8.40 -2.27 9.90
C SER A 18 -8.74 -1.69 8.53
N GLN A 19 -8.02 -2.11 7.48
CA GLN A 19 -8.38 -1.76 6.11
C GLN A 19 -9.79 -2.25 5.74
N ILE A 20 -10.12 -3.51 6.09
CA ILE A 20 -11.48 -4.07 5.90
C ILE A 20 -12.52 -3.26 6.69
N ALA A 21 -12.24 -2.95 7.95
CA ALA A 21 -13.15 -2.21 8.83
C ALA A 21 -13.43 -0.79 8.31
N GLN A 22 -12.40 -0.09 7.85
CA GLN A 22 -12.53 1.24 7.25
C GLN A 22 -13.42 1.20 6.01
N VAL A 23 -13.22 0.23 5.10
CA VAL A 23 -14.07 0.07 3.91
C VAL A 23 -15.51 -0.25 4.31
N MET A 24 -15.71 -1.16 5.28
CA MET A 24 -17.03 -1.52 5.79
C MET A 24 -17.78 -0.28 6.31
N MET A 25 -17.13 0.54 7.14
CA MET A 25 -17.75 1.73 7.73
C MET A 25 -17.89 2.89 6.74
N SER A 26 -17.00 3.00 5.77
CA SER A 26 -17.05 4.04 4.73
C SER A 26 -18.15 3.80 3.71
N TYR A 27 -18.42 2.55 3.34
CA TYR A 27 -19.30 2.27 2.18
C TYR A 27 -20.52 1.41 2.48
N ILE A 28 -20.49 0.54 3.51
CA ILE A 28 -21.50 -0.52 3.64
C ILE A 28 -22.36 -0.36 4.89
N ALA A 29 -21.78 -0.02 6.03
CA ALA A 29 -22.48 -0.04 7.31
C ALA A 29 -22.25 1.21 8.16
N ILE A 30 -23.19 1.43 9.07
CA ILE A 30 -23.12 2.42 10.14
C ILE A 30 -23.52 1.75 11.45
N THR A 31 -23.00 2.25 12.57
CA THR A 31 -23.37 1.76 13.90
C THR A 31 -23.61 2.92 14.85
N ASN A 32 -24.47 2.68 15.85
CA ASN A 32 -24.66 3.58 16.99
C ASN A 32 -23.78 3.17 18.19
N ASP A 33 -23.12 2.01 18.10
CA ASP A 33 -22.21 1.56 19.14
C ASP A 33 -20.89 2.36 19.05
N PRO A 34 -20.10 2.48 20.13
CA PRO A 34 -18.83 3.19 20.09
C PRO A 34 -17.87 2.65 19.03
N LEU A 35 -17.27 3.55 18.22
CA LEU A 35 -16.33 3.17 17.16
C LEU A 35 -15.06 2.49 17.68
N SER A 36 -14.69 2.71 18.94
CA SER A 36 -13.59 2.00 19.60
C SER A 36 -13.79 0.48 19.69
N LEU A 37 -15.01 0.00 19.48
CA LEU A 37 -15.31 -1.44 19.40
C LEU A 37 -15.00 -2.04 18.02
N ILE A 38 -14.64 -1.22 17.03
CA ILE A 38 -14.34 -1.63 15.66
C ILE A 38 -12.86 -1.33 15.40
N PRO A 39 -12.07 -2.25 14.83
CA PRO A 39 -10.64 -2.06 14.61
C PRO A 39 -10.41 -1.11 13.43
N LEU A 40 -10.64 0.20 13.58
CA LEU A 40 -10.52 1.17 12.48
C LEU A 40 -9.09 1.65 12.23
N GLU A 41 -8.24 1.57 13.25
CA GLU A 41 -6.84 1.98 13.16
C GLU A 41 -5.94 0.72 13.09
N PRO A 42 -4.93 0.70 12.21
CA PRO A 42 -3.91 -0.34 12.26
C PRO A 42 -3.11 -0.25 13.58
N PRO A 43 -2.52 -1.36 14.05
CA PRO A 43 -1.62 -1.31 15.20
C PRO A 43 -0.42 -0.40 14.87
N PRO A 44 0.10 0.36 15.86
CA PRO A 44 1.32 1.14 15.67
C PRO A 44 2.44 0.25 15.14
N ILE A 45 3.19 0.75 14.16
CA ILE A 45 4.47 0.14 13.77
C ILE A 45 5.49 0.62 14.79
N ASP A 46 6.33 -0.31 15.28
CA ASP A 46 7.38 -0.01 16.26
C ASP A 46 8.17 1.23 15.81
N PRO A 47 7.95 2.37 16.49
CA PRO A 47 8.62 3.60 16.10
C PRO A 47 10.10 3.41 16.40
N ILE A 48 10.94 3.62 15.40
CA ILE A 48 12.37 3.78 15.65
C ILE A 48 12.49 5.03 16.52
N ASN A 49 13.05 4.89 17.72
CA ASN A 49 13.26 6.05 18.59
C ASN A 49 14.15 7.05 17.83
N PRO A 50 13.64 8.24 17.46
CA PRO A 50 14.38 9.16 16.62
C PRO A 50 15.60 9.63 17.38
N GLN A 51 16.78 9.26 16.89
CA GLN A 51 18.02 9.87 17.34
C GLN A 51 18.23 11.14 16.54
N LYS A 52 18.54 12.25 17.21
CA LYS A 52 18.93 13.47 16.51
C LYS A 52 20.13 13.12 15.62
N PRO A 53 19.99 13.17 14.29
CA PRO A 53 21.10 12.87 13.41
C PRO A 53 22.13 14.00 13.54
N ASP A 54 23.41 13.63 13.52
CA ASP A 54 24.49 14.59 13.37
C ASP A 54 24.55 15.02 11.89
N ILE A 55 23.79 16.07 11.57
CA ILE A 55 23.67 16.59 10.21
C ILE A 55 24.51 17.86 10.12
N GLU A 56 25.51 17.83 9.24
CA GLU A 56 26.13 19.04 8.73
C GLU A 56 25.43 19.45 7.43
N ILE A 57 24.86 20.65 7.43
CA ILE A 57 24.17 21.19 6.24
C ILE A 57 25.20 21.85 5.34
N PHE A 58 25.39 21.28 4.14
CA PHE A 58 26.18 21.92 3.10
C PHE A 58 25.49 23.18 2.58
N LYS A 59 26.30 24.16 2.14
CA LYS A 59 25.80 25.39 1.52
C LYS A 59 25.01 25.05 0.26
N LEU A 60 23.99 25.86 -0.02
CA LEU A 60 23.22 25.83 -1.26
C LEU A 60 24.17 25.89 -2.47
N MET A 61 24.12 24.84 -3.29
CA MET A 61 24.84 24.75 -4.57
C MET A 61 23.89 25.15 -5.69
N LEU A 62 24.42 25.68 -6.79
CA LEU A 62 23.62 25.94 -7.99
C LEU A 62 23.00 24.63 -8.47
N SER A 63 21.72 24.68 -8.88
CA SER A 63 21.00 23.49 -9.33
C SER A 63 21.71 22.89 -10.55
N SER A 64 22.38 21.77 -10.32
CA SER A 64 22.86 20.89 -11.36
C SER A 64 21.70 20.38 -12.22
N ASN A 65 21.91 20.26 -13.52
CA ASN A 65 21.01 19.48 -14.38
C ASN A 65 21.05 18.00 -13.93
N ASN A 66 20.03 17.20 -14.25
CA ASN A 66 20.03 15.75 -13.92
C ASN A 66 20.97 14.94 -14.85
N SER A 67 22.04 15.55 -15.37
CA SER A 67 23.03 14.88 -16.22
C SER A 67 24.16 14.29 -15.38
N THR A 68 24.94 13.41 -16.00
CA THR A 68 26.13 12.82 -15.38
C THR A 68 27.15 13.90 -15.02
N GLU A 69 27.34 14.89 -15.89
CA GLU A 69 28.22 16.03 -15.67
C GLU A 69 27.76 16.83 -14.45
N GLY A 70 26.47 17.11 -14.36
CA GLY A 70 25.90 17.84 -13.24
C GLY A 70 26.04 17.12 -11.88
N ILE A 71 25.80 15.81 -11.83
CA ILE A 71 26.06 15.03 -10.60
C ILE A 71 27.55 15.10 -10.23
N GLY A 72 28.44 15.10 -11.23
CA GLY A 72 29.87 15.29 -11.01
C GLY A 72 30.22 16.65 -10.40
N GLU A 73 29.52 17.73 -10.79
CA GLU A 73 29.66 19.06 -10.19
C GLU A 73 29.18 19.08 -8.73
N ILE A 74 28.01 18.49 -8.43
CA ILE A 74 27.50 18.37 -7.05
C ILE A 74 28.52 17.65 -6.16
N LEU A 75 29.04 16.50 -6.60
CA LEU A 75 29.98 15.72 -5.78
C LEU A 75 31.28 16.49 -5.53
N LYS A 76 31.79 17.23 -6.52
CA LYS A 76 32.97 18.10 -6.34
C LYS A 76 32.70 19.21 -5.33
N ASP A 77 31.53 19.84 -5.38
CA ASP A 77 31.17 20.89 -4.44
C ASP A 77 31.01 20.36 -3.01
N ILE A 78 30.51 19.13 -2.82
CA ILE A 78 30.46 18.47 -1.50
C ILE A 78 31.89 18.16 -0.99
N ILE A 79 32.78 17.66 -1.85
CA ILE A 79 34.20 17.42 -1.50
C ILE A 79 34.85 18.72 -1.03
N ASN A 80 34.67 19.80 -1.79
CA ASN A 80 35.19 21.13 -1.45
C ASN A 80 34.67 21.67 -0.11
N GLN A 81 33.45 21.34 0.27
CA GLN A 81 32.84 21.81 1.52
C GLN A 81 33.17 20.92 2.73
N SER A 82 33.40 19.63 2.52
CA SER A 82 33.69 18.66 3.59
C SER A 82 35.17 18.63 4.00
N ASN A 83 36.07 19.28 3.24
CA ASN A 83 37.52 19.20 3.42
C ASN A 83 38.07 17.76 3.41
N LEU A 84 37.36 16.82 2.80
CA LEU A 84 37.84 15.44 2.60
C LEU A 84 38.68 15.38 1.33
N THR A 85 39.65 14.47 1.29
CA THR A 85 40.29 14.10 0.02
C THR A 85 39.32 13.28 -0.82
N ASP A 86 39.45 13.31 -2.14
CA ASP A 86 38.63 12.54 -3.08
C ASP A 86 38.54 11.05 -2.67
N ASP A 87 39.70 10.41 -2.41
CA ASP A 87 39.77 9.01 -2.01
C ASP A 87 38.96 8.73 -0.73
N LYS A 88 39.08 9.60 0.27
CA LYS A 88 38.36 9.44 1.53
C LYS A 88 36.86 9.64 1.33
N PHE A 89 36.47 10.70 0.62
CA PHE A 89 35.08 10.98 0.30
C PHE A 89 34.41 9.80 -0.42
N PHE A 90 35.00 9.28 -1.50
CA PHE A 90 34.40 8.18 -2.25
C PHE A 90 34.39 6.86 -1.48
N SER A 91 35.35 6.63 -0.56
CA SER A 91 35.33 5.45 0.31
C SER A 91 34.18 5.46 1.32
N GLU A 92 33.80 6.65 1.79
CA GLU A 92 32.77 6.87 2.81
C GLU A 92 31.40 7.21 2.21
N LEU A 93 31.34 7.62 0.93
CA LEU A 93 30.10 7.96 0.24
C LEU A 93 29.13 6.77 0.26
N ARG A 94 27.92 7.04 0.75
CA ARG A 94 26.79 6.11 0.71
C ARG A 94 25.59 6.85 0.12
N ALA A 95 25.18 6.44 -1.08
CA ALA A 95 23.93 6.88 -1.68
C ALA A 95 22.83 5.87 -1.32
N MET A 96 21.72 6.36 -0.77
CA MET A 96 20.54 5.57 -0.48
C MET A 96 19.33 6.22 -1.14
N GLU A 97 18.47 5.41 -1.77
CA GLU A 97 17.14 5.89 -2.10
C GLU A 97 16.37 6.18 -0.80
N GLY A 98 15.60 7.26 -0.79
CA GLY A 98 14.67 7.49 0.31
C GLY A 98 13.68 6.34 0.42
N ALA A 99 13.28 5.99 1.65
CA ALA A 99 12.35 4.88 1.92
C ALA A 99 11.06 4.96 1.06
N SER A 100 10.54 6.18 0.84
CA SER A 100 9.39 6.43 -0.04
C SER A 100 9.64 5.99 -1.48
N HIS A 101 10.82 6.27 -2.05
CA HIS A 101 11.16 5.88 -3.42
C HIS A 101 11.26 4.36 -3.55
N THR A 102 11.85 3.68 -2.56
CA THR A 102 11.88 2.22 -2.54
C THR A 102 10.46 1.63 -2.50
N LEU A 103 9.57 2.15 -1.65
CA LEU A 103 8.16 1.73 -1.63
C LEU A 103 7.50 1.97 -2.99
N TRP A 104 7.69 3.16 -3.57
CA TRP A 104 7.09 3.53 -4.84
C TRP A 104 7.55 2.62 -5.98
N ASN A 105 8.84 2.29 -6.04
CA ASN A 105 9.41 1.38 -7.03
C ASN A 105 8.86 -0.05 -6.88
N ILE A 106 8.81 -0.58 -5.66
CA ILE A 106 8.23 -1.91 -5.37
C ILE A 106 6.73 -1.91 -5.69
N GLY A 107 6.01 -0.90 -5.22
CA GLY A 107 4.58 -0.72 -5.45
C GLY A 107 4.25 -0.64 -6.93
N GLN A 108 5.08 0.04 -7.73
CA GLN A 108 4.94 0.10 -9.18
C GLN A 108 5.12 -1.26 -9.83
N ALA A 109 6.15 -2.02 -9.46
CA ALA A 109 6.38 -3.36 -10.01
C ALA A 109 5.19 -4.29 -9.73
N ILE A 110 4.65 -4.26 -8.52
CA ILE A 110 3.48 -5.05 -8.13
C ILE A 110 2.23 -4.56 -8.87
N TYR A 111 2.00 -3.26 -8.94
CA TYR A 111 0.87 -2.68 -9.67
C TYR A 111 0.89 -3.06 -11.15
N LEU A 112 2.05 -2.99 -11.82
CA LEU A 112 2.19 -3.38 -13.22
C LEU A 112 2.00 -4.89 -13.43
N LYS A 113 2.42 -5.73 -12.48
CA LYS A 113 2.17 -7.17 -12.49
C LYS A 113 0.67 -7.48 -12.45
N HIS A 114 -0.08 -6.77 -11.61
CA HIS A 114 -1.53 -6.93 -11.46
C HIS A 114 -2.36 -6.06 -12.40
N PHE A 115 -1.71 -5.23 -13.22
CA PHE A 115 -2.42 -4.31 -14.11
C PHE A 115 -3.28 -5.06 -15.12
N GLY A 116 -2.78 -6.21 -15.59
CA GLY A 116 -3.36 -7.02 -16.65
C GLY A 116 -3.01 -6.52 -18.05
N ASP A 117 -3.46 -7.26 -19.05
CA ASP A 117 -3.40 -6.88 -20.46
C ASP A 117 -4.78 -6.41 -20.91
N ASN A 118 -4.88 -5.14 -21.31
CA ASN A 118 -6.12 -4.53 -21.77
C ASN A 118 -6.50 -4.95 -23.20
N LYS A 119 -5.62 -5.69 -23.90
CA LYS A 119 -5.92 -6.31 -25.20
C LYS A 119 -6.62 -7.65 -25.07
N ILE A 120 -6.67 -8.23 -23.86
CA ILE A 120 -7.29 -9.51 -23.56
C ILE A 120 -8.55 -9.27 -22.71
N PRO A 121 -9.77 -9.36 -23.27
CA PRO A 121 -11.03 -8.99 -22.59
C PRO A 121 -11.30 -9.77 -21.29
N ASP A 122 -10.82 -11.01 -21.22
CA ASP A 122 -11.02 -11.91 -20.07
C ASP A 122 -9.99 -11.72 -18.94
N ASN A 123 -9.04 -10.80 -19.09
CA ASN A 123 -8.06 -10.52 -18.05
C ASN A 123 -8.69 -9.67 -16.93
N LEU A 124 -8.75 -10.21 -15.70
CA LEU A 124 -9.30 -9.58 -14.50
C LEU A 124 -8.33 -8.57 -13.85
N GLY A 125 -7.53 -7.88 -14.66
CA GLY A 125 -6.50 -6.95 -14.18
C GLY A 125 -7.07 -5.64 -13.62
N ALA A 126 -6.20 -4.88 -12.96
CA ALA A 126 -6.51 -3.57 -12.40
C ALA A 126 -7.20 -2.60 -13.38
N TRP A 127 -6.84 -2.66 -14.67
CA TRP A 127 -7.41 -1.82 -15.72
C TRP A 127 -8.95 -1.93 -15.79
N LYS A 128 -9.50 -3.12 -15.54
CA LYS A 128 -10.95 -3.37 -15.62
C LYS A 128 -11.69 -2.67 -14.49
N THR A 129 -11.11 -2.67 -13.29
CA THR A 129 -11.65 -1.94 -12.13
C THR A 129 -11.58 -0.42 -12.38
N LEU A 130 -10.48 0.08 -12.94
CA LEU A 130 -10.35 1.50 -13.28
C LEU A 130 -11.39 1.93 -14.33
N HIS A 131 -11.56 1.14 -15.38
CA HIS A 131 -12.59 1.37 -16.39
C HIS A 131 -14.00 1.39 -15.77
N ALA A 132 -14.32 0.44 -14.88
CA ALA A 132 -15.60 0.40 -14.18
C ALA A 132 -15.84 1.62 -13.25
N LEU A 133 -14.77 2.22 -12.75
CA LEU A 133 -14.82 3.46 -11.96
C LEU A 133 -14.84 4.73 -12.81
N GLY A 134 -14.76 4.63 -14.15
CA GLY A 134 -14.63 5.79 -15.04
C GLY A 134 -13.29 6.53 -14.90
N LEU A 135 -12.23 5.85 -14.43
CA LEU A 135 -10.89 6.40 -14.26
C LEU A 135 -10.00 6.06 -15.46
N PRO A 136 -8.93 6.84 -15.71
CA PRO A 136 -7.92 6.47 -16.71
C PRO A 136 -7.37 5.06 -16.44
N TRP A 137 -7.38 4.22 -17.48
CA TRP A 137 -7.08 2.79 -17.39
C TRP A 137 -6.05 2.36 -18.44
N GLU A 138 -5.44 3.32 -19.14
CA GLU A 138 -4.26 3.08 -19.95
C GLU A 138 -3.13 2.59 -19.04
N LYS A 139 -2.37 1.60 -19.54
CA LYS A 139 -1.23 1.09 -18.80
C LYS A 139 -0.23 2.23 -18.56
N PRO A 140 0.20 2.48 -17.31
CA PRO A 140 1.15 3.54 -17.03
C PRO A 140 2.43 3.32 -17.85
N VAL A 141 2.78 4.30 -18.69
CA VAL A 141 3.98 4.27 -19.55
C VAL A 141 5.17 4.96 -18.85
N ALA A 142 4.91 5.90 -17.95
CA ALA A 142 5.92 6.74 -17.31
C ALA A 142 6.14 6.41 -15.83
N LYS A 143 7.40 6.51 -15.39
CA LYS A 143 7.88 6.29 -14.01
C LYS A 143 7.54 7.43 -13.02
N ASN A 144 6.79 8.46 -13.43
CA ASN A 144 6.92 9.77 -12.76
C ASN A 144 5.73 10.19 -11.89
N ASP A 145 4.60 9.47 -11.88
CA ASP A 145 3.45 9.83 -11.04
C ASP A 145 3.08 8.72 -10.05
N PHE A 146 3.91 8.60 -9.01
CA PHE A 146 3.70 7.64 -7.92
C PHE A 146 2.46 7.99 -7.07
N THR A 147 2.06 9.25 -7.02
CA THR A 147 0.87 9.71 -6.30
C THR A 147 -0.40 9.17 -6.95
N LEU A 148 -0.52 9.32 -8.27
CA LEU A 148 -1.63 8.75 -9.03
C LEU A 148 -1.64 7.23 -8.95
N MET A 149 -0.47 6.59 -9.06
CA MET A 149 -0.33 5.14 -8.90
C MET A 149 -0.86 4.66 -7.55
N LEU A 150 -0.40 5.25 -6.43
CA LEU A 150 -0.85 4.89 -5.09
C LEU A 150 -2.35 5.14 -4.90
N THR A 151 -2.87 6.22 -5.47
CA THR A 151 -4.30 6.53 -5.45
C THR A 151 -5.12 5.45 -6.18
N ASN A 152 -4.65 5.02 -7.35
CA ASN A 152 -5.30 3.97 -8.12
C ASN A 152 -5.26 2.64 -7.38
N ILE A 153 -4.09 2.25 -6.84
CA ILE A 153 -3.94 1.04 -6.01
C ILE A 153 -4.94 1.06 -4.85
N GLN A 154 -5.05 2.18 -4.14
CA GLN A 154 -5.98 2.31 -3.02
C GLN A 154 -7.44 2.15 -3.47
N LYS A 155 -7.86 2.83 -4.54
CA LYS A 155 -9.25 2.71 -5.06
C LYS A 155 -9.57 1.29 -5.50
N ILE A 156 -8.64 0.63 -6.21
CA ILE A 156 -8.81 -0.76 -6.64
C ILE A 156 -8.93 -1.68 -5.43
N HIS A 157 -8.05 -1.48 -4.43
CA HIS A 157 -8.08 -2.25 -3.19
C HIS A 157 -9.41 -2.08 -2.45
N GLU A 158 -9.90 -0.84 -2.29
CA GLU A 158 -11.18 -0.54 -1.62
C GLU A 158 -12.38 -1.17 -2.35
N VAL A 159 -12.46 -1.06 -3.67
CA VAL A 159 -13.52 -1.69 -4.47
C VAL A 159 -13.48 -3.21 -4.34
N THR A 160 -12.27 -3.79 -4.32
CA THR A 160 -12.10 -5.24 -4.15
C THR A 160 -12.56 -5.66 -2.76
N LEU A 161 -12.25 -4.88 -1.71
CA LEU A 161 -12.73 -5.12 -0.36
C LEU A 161 -14.26 -5.00 -0.24
N ILE A 162 -14.88 -4.03 -0.92
CA ILE A 162 -16.34 -3.93 -1.01
C ILE A 162 -16.91 -5.21 -1.60
N HIS A 163 -16.37 -5.68 -2.73
CA HIS A 163 -16.81 -6.93 -3.34
C HIS A 163 -16.71 -8.12 -2.37
N CYS A 164 -15.57 -8.26 -1.68
CA CYS A 164 -15.35 -9.30 -0.67
C CYS A 164 -16.37 -9.21 0.48
N LEU A 165 -16.63 -8.00 1.00
CA LEU A 165 -17.58 -7.74 2.08
C LEU A 165 -19.02 -8.09 1.69
N LEU A 166 -19.49 -7.61 0.53
CA LEU A 166 -20.81 -7.95 0.02
C LEU A 166 -20.98 -9.46 -0.14
N LEU A 167 -19.95 -10.15 -0.63
CA LEU A 167 -19.95 -11.60 -0.81
C LEU A 167 -20.06 -12.35 0.51
N VAL A 168 -19.32 -11.98 1.57
CA VAL A 168 -19.46 -12.62 2.89
C VAL A 168 -20.77 -12.29 3.59
N MET A 169 -21.36 -11.13 3.30
CA MET A 169 -22.66 -10.72 3.82
C MET A 169 -23.84 -11.34 3.05
N GLY A 170 -23.60 -12.03 1.94
CA GLY A 170 -24.65 -12.58 1.08
C GLY A 170 -25.45 -11.52 0.32
N ILE A 171 -24.90 -10.31 0.15
CA ILE A 171 -25.52 -9.20 -0.57
C ILE A 171 -25.11 -9.29 -2.06
N PRO A 172 -26.05 -9.13 -3.01
CA PRO A 172 -25.72 -9.08 -4.43
C PRO A 172 -24.66 -8.02 -4.76
N GLN A 173 -23.65 -8.37 -5.56
CA GLN A 173 -22.53 -7.47 -5.90
C GLN A 173 -22.84 -6.53 -7.08
N THR A 174 -24.12 -6.39 -7.44
CA THR A 174 -24.58 -5.59 -8.59
C THR A 174 -24.61 -4.10 -8.31
N SER A 175 -24.76 -3.71 -7.03
CA SER A 175 -24.74 -2.32 -6.59
C SER A 175 -24.46 -2.24 -5.10
N LEU A 176 -23.83 -1.15 -4.66
CA LEU A 176 -23.78 -0.81 -3.24
C LEU A 176 -25.21 -0.58 -2.71
N PRO A 177 -25.48 -0.85 -1.43
CA PRO A 177 -26.71 -0.42 -0.79
C PRO A 177 -26.91 1.09 -0.96
N ASN A 178 -28.11 1.53 -1.34
CA ASN A 178 -28.43 2.96 -1.46
C ASN A 178 -28.27 3.71 -0.12
N GLU A 179 -28.47 2.99 0.99
CA GLU A 179 -28.22 3.46 2.35
C GLU A 179 -27.32 2.47 3.10
N LYS A 180 -26.45 3.00 3.96
CA LYS A 180 -25.60 2.17 4.83
C LYS A 180 -26.45 1.33 5.78
N LEU A 181 -26.09 0.06 5.93
CA LEU A 181 -26.76 -0.87 6.81
C LEU A 181 -26.49 -0.52 8.27
N LYS A 182 -27.55 -0.33 9.07
CA LYS A 182 -27.43 -0.15 10.52
C LYS A 182 -27.13 -1.50 11.18
N LEU A 183 -25.89 -1.66 11.65
CA LEU A 183 -25.41 -2.90 12.28
C LEU A 183 -24.85 -2.62 13.68
N LYS A 184 -24.88 -3.66 14.53
CA LYS A 184 -24.18 -3.64 15.82
C LYS A 184 -22.68 -3.90 15.62
N ALA A 185 -21.84 -3.32 16.48
CA ALA A 185 -20.39 -3.49 16.43
C ALA A 185 -19.99 -4.98 16.46
N LYS A 186 -20.69 -5.82 17.23
CA LYS A 186 -20.47 -7.28 17.24
C LYS A 186 -20.66 -7.91 15.86
N SER A 187 -21.71 -7.55 15.14
CA SER A 187 -21.99 -8.07 13.79
C SER A 187 -20.97 -7.56 12.78
N ILE A 188 -20.56 -6.29 12.89
CA ILE A 188 -19.51 -5.70 12.04
C ILE A 188 -18.19 -6.46 12.22
N ASN A 189 -17.76 -6.67 13.47
CA ASN A 189 -16.54 -7.44 13.77
C ASN A 189 -16.61 -8.88 13.28
N HIS A 190 -17.78 -9.51 13.37
CA HIS A 190 -17.99 -10.85 12.81
C HIS A 190 -17.76 -10.88 11.30
N VAL A 191 -18.34 -9.92 10.57
CA VAL A 191 -18.16 -9.80 9.11
C VAL A 191 -16.70 -9.49 8.74
N ILE A 192 -16.02 -8.60 9.49
CA ILE A 192 -14.60 -8.28 9.27
C ILE A 192 -13.75 -9.55 9.40
N ASN A 193 -13.92 -10.31 10.48
CA ASN A 193 -13.17 -11.55 10.70
C ASN A 193 -13.48 -12.59 9.60
N LEU A 194 -14.75 -12.76 9.24
CA LEU A 194 -15.15 -13.69 8.18
C LEU A 194 -14.55 -13.30 6.81
N CYS A 195 -14.51 -12.01 6.49
CA CYS A 195 -13.88 -11.49 5.28
C CYS A 195 -12.37 -11.79 5.27
N TYR A 196 -11.69 -11.50 6.38
CA TYR A 196 -10.27 -11.81 6.55
C TYR A 196 -9.97 -13.31 6.36
N ASP A 197 -10.68 -14.18 7.07
CA ASP A 197 -10.44 -15.63 7.04
C ASP A 197 -10.72 -16.24 5.66
N ARG A 198 -11.68 -15.67 4.93
CA ARG A 198 -12.05 -16.14 3.59
C ARG A 198 -11.03 -15.76 2.53
N PHE A 199 -10.51 -14.53 2.56
CA PHE A 199 -9.74 -13.95 1.46
C PHE A 199 -8.25 -13.67 1.77
N PHE A 200 -7.90 -13.40 3.03
CA PHE A 200 -6.53 -13.04 3.43
C PHE A 200 -5.80 -14.13 4.23
N GLY A 201 -6.56 -14.96 4.95
CA GLY A 201 -6.02 -16.03 5.79
C GLY A 201 -5.19 -17.06 5.02
N CYS A 202 -4.27 -17.74 5.71
CA CYS A 202 -3.34 -18.70 5.11
C CYS A 202 -4.03 -19.84 4.32
N ALA A 203 -5.23 -20.23 4.75
CA ALA A 203 -6.04 -21.23 4.06
C ALA A 203 -6.66 -20.73 2.75
N ALA A 204 -6.83 -19.41 2.57
CA ALA A 204 -7.45 -18.83 1.37
C ALA A 204 -6.61 -19.08 0.12
N LEU A 205 -5.28 -18.88 0.22
CA LEU A 205 -4.36 -19.16 -0.89
C LEU A 205 -4.31 -20.64 -1.25
N LYS A 206 -4.22 -21.53 -0.25
CA LYS A 206 -4.23 -22.99 -0.47
C LYS A 206 -5.52 -23.45 -1.16
N ARG A 207 -6.66 -22.87 -0.79
CA ARG A 207 -7.95 -23.13 -1.45
C ARG A 207 -7.98 -22.61 -2.88
N ALA A 208 -7.46 -21.40 -3.13
CA ALA A 208 -7.45 -20.82 -4.47
C ALA A 208 -6.58 -21.63 -5.45
N ASP A 209 -5.42 -22.10 -4.97
CA ASP A 209 -4.52 -22.98 -5.70
C ASP A 209 -5.15 -24.36 -5.95
N GLY A 210 -5.66 -25.01 -4.90
CA GLY A 210 -6.27 -26.34 -5.01
C GLY A 210 -7.58 -26.40 -5.81
N LEU A 211 -8.30 -25.29 -5.96
CA LEU A 211 -9.52 -25.21 -6.77
C LEU A 211 -9.26 -24.95 -8.26
N ASN A 212 -8.00 -24.76 -8.69
CA ASN A 212 -7.64 -24.37 -10.06
C ASN A 212 -8.57 -23.26 -10.59
N SER A 213 -8.88 -22.26 -9.76
CA SER A 213 -9.77 -21.16 -10.15
C SER A 213 -8.92 -19.92 -10.47
N PRO A 214 -8.62 -19.65 -11.75
CA PRO A 214 -7.79 -18.51 -12.12
C PRO A 214 -8.41 -17.19 -11.69
N LYS A 215 -9.75 -17.13 -11.60
CA LYS A 215 -10.49 -15.95 -11.17
C LYS A 215 -10.30 -15.66 -9.68
N LEU A 216 -10.39 -16.68 -8.82
CA LEU A 216 -10.21 -16.51 -7.38
C LEU A 216 -8.75 -16.20 -7.04
N PHE A 217 -7.81 -16.88 -7.71
CA PHE A 217 -6.38 -16.60 -7.55
C PHE A 217 -6.02 -15.19 -8.03
N GLY A 218 -6.57 -14.77 -9.18
CA GLY A 218 -6.43 -13.42 -9.72
C GLY A 218 -7.07 -12.32 -8.88
N LEU A 219 -7.99 -12.66 -7.98
CA LEU A 219 -8.57 -11.72 -7.00
C LEU A 219 -7.73 -11.65 -5.72
N ILE A 220 -7.37 -12.80 -5.14
CA ILE A 220 -6.71 -12.88 -3.83
C ILE A 220 -5.27 -12.35 -3.87
N THR A 221 -4.55 -12.58 -4.96
CA THR A 221 -3.13 -12.18 -5.04
C THR A 221 -2.97 -10.65 -5.06
N PRO A 222 -3.65 -9.88 -5.94
CA PRO A 222 -3.60 -8.42 -5.88
C PRO A 222 -4.18 -7.87 -4.59
N LEU A 223 -5.22 -8.50 -4.03
CA LEU A 223 -5.84 -8.06 -2.79
C LEU A 223 -4.85 -8.03 -1.63
N ARG A 224 -4.03 -9.08 -1.48
CA ARG A 224 -2.98 -9.17 -0.45
C ARG A 224 -1.83 -8.21 -0.72
N ASP A 225 -1.36 -8.16 -1.96
CA ASP A 225 -0.24 -7.30 -2.34
C ASP A 225 -0.58 -5.80 -2.24
N PHE A 226 -1.81 -5.41 -2.58
CA PHE A 226 -2.24 -4.02 -2.45
C PHE A 226 -2.47 -3.64 -0.98
N ALA A 227 -2.90 -4.58 -0.13
CA ALA A 227 -3.04 -4.32 1.30
C ALA A 227 -1.70 -3.91 1.95
N THR A 228 -0.59 -4.52 1.54
CA THR A 228 0.74 -4.17 2.07
C THR A 228 1.24 -2.82 1.56
N ILE A 229 0.98 -2.49 0.29
CA ILE A 229 1.31 -1.17 -0.27
C ILE A 229 0.49 -0.07 0.41
N VAL A 230 -0.82 -0.31 0.61
CA VAL A 230 -1.71 0.62 1.29
C VAL A 230 -1.28 0.84 2.74
N GLU A 231 -0.92 -0.23 3.45
CA GLU A 231 -0.39 -0.12 4.81
C GLU A 231 0.88 0.71 4.84
N ALA A 232 1.90 0.34 4.06
CA ALA A 232 3.18 1.04 4.02
C ALA A 232 3.02 2.53 3.68
N ASN A 233 2.15 2.87 2.73
CA ASN A 233 1.87 4.26 2.39
C ASN A 233 1.22 5.04 3.55
N ARG A 234 0.31 4.42 4.30
CA ARG A 234 -0.32 5.03 5.48
C ARG A 234 0.70 5.24 6.60
N SER A 235 1.53 4.24 6.87
CA SER A 235 2.58 4.29 7.88
C SER A 235 3.57 5.43 7.63
N MET A 236 4.03 5.58 6.38
CA MET A 236 4.92 6.70 6.02
C MET A 236 4.27 8.07 6.21
N LYS A 237 2.98 8.21 5.89
CA LYS A 237 2.25 9.48 6.11
C LYS A 237 2.10 9.80 7.60
N GLN A 238 1.84 8.78 8.43
CA GLN A 238 1.74 8.96 9.88
C GLN A 238 3.09 9.36 10.50
N ALA A 239 4.19 8.74 10.05
CA ALA A 239 5.52 9.10 10.52
C ALA A 239 5.86 10.58 10.26
N ILE A 240 5.48 11.11 9.09
CA ILE A 240 5.67 12.53 8.75
C ILE A 240 4.86 13.48 9.66
N LEU A 241 3.68 13.05 10.13
CA LEU A 241 2.78 13.88 10.93
C LEU A 241 3.06 13.80 12.44
N GLY A 242 3.81 12.79 12.91
CA GLY A 242 4.10 12.56 14.33
C GLY A 242 5.26 13.37 14.91
N ASP A 243 5.98 14.13 14.09
CA ASP A 243 7.19 14.91 14.47
C ASP A 243 6.90 16.38 14.86
N TYR A 244 5.66 16.71 15.28
CA TYR A 244 5.27 18.06 15.72
C TYR A 244 4.84 18.11 17.20
#